data_AF-A0A6V7IQP7-F1
#
_entry.id   AF-A0A6V7IQP7-F1
#
_cell.length_a   1.000
_cell.length_b   1.000
_cell.length_c   1.000
_cell.angle_alpha   90.00
_cell.angle_beta   90.00
_cell.angle_gamma   90.00
#
_symmetry.space_group_name_H-M   'P 1'
#
loop_
_entity.id
_entity.type
_entity.pdbx_description
1 polymer ?
#
loop_
_entity_poly.entity_id
_entity_poly.type
_entity_poly.pdbx_seq_one_letter_code
_entity_poly.pdbx_strand_id
1 'polypeptide(L)'
;VVEACHPFQISTQPVTEFVKVECYRSVTQIYRDYHFFVLRKPDVEERCSAVQKAKYEKYSTKSLNPKLSVLVLGLDSISRLNFHRQMPRTSGFLRQMGAVEMLGYNKVGDNTYPNLVPVLTGFSDNELQLHCWNDTSKPFDSCPFVWKNYSAAGYRTIFAEDACAMTTFNYLKPGFKNPPTDYYLRPYCIATENDIGNTHKLNAHLCVGTRKTFENLL
;
A
#
# COMPACT_ATOMS: atom_id res chain seq x y z
N VAL A 1 22.57 9.52 35.57
CA VAL A 1 23.74 9.17 34.73
C VAL A 1 23.37 9.59 33.32
N VAL A 2 24.04 10.58 32.75
CA VAL A 2 23.81 10.97 31.35
C VAL A 2 24.45 9.88 30.50
N GLU A 3 23.65 9.00 29.90
CA GLU A 3 24.17 8.01 28.96
C GLU A 3 24.82 8.75 27.79
N ALA A 4 26.10 8.46 27.53
CA ALA A 4 26.81 9.02 26.39
C ALA A 4 26.16 8.48 25.10
N CYS A 5 25.51 9.35 24.33
CA CYS A 5 25.07 9.01 22.99
C CYS A 5 26.29 8.80 22.09
N HIS A 6 26.40 7.62 21.49
CA HIS A 6 27.41 7.31 20.49
C HIS A 6 26.80 7.45 19.09
N PRO A 7 27.12 8.51 18.32
CA PRO A 7 26.59 8.67 16.98
C PRO A 7 27.20 7.65 16.02
N PHE A 8 26.39 7.17 15.08
CA PHE A 8 26.86 6.33 13.98
C PHE A 8 27.94 7.08 13.18
N GLN A 9 29.08 6.41 12.93
CA GLN A 9 30.22 6.99 12.20
C GLN A 9 30.18 6.71 10.69
N ILE A 10 29.29 5.80 10.27
CA ILE A 10 29.23 5.30 8.90
C ILE A 10 27.78 5.37 8.44
N SER A 11 27.59 5.82 7.21
CA SER A 11 26.31 5.80 6.50
C SER A 11 26.45 5.01 5.21
N THR A 12 25.38 4.34 4.79
CA THR A 12 25.28 3.70 3.49
C THR A 12 23.97 4.06 2.82
N GLN A 13 23.93 4.01 1.50
CA GLN A 13 22.68 4.16 0.75
C GLN A 13 21.96 2.81 0.70
N PRO A 14 20.65 2.75 0.96
CA PRO A 14 19.89 1.53 0.83
C PRO A 14 19.86 1.09 -0.63
N VAL A 15 20.32 -0.14 -0.90
CA VAL A 15 20.30 -0.78 -2.23
C VAL A 15 19.15 -1.78 -2.39
N THR A 16 18.42 -2.06 -1.30
CA THR A 16 17.26 -2.93 -1.27
C THR A 16 16.04 -2.18 -0.73
N GLU A 17 14.84 -2.58 -1.15
CA GLU A 17 13.60 -1.95 -0.70
C GLU A 17 13.35 -2.18 0.79
N PHE A 18 13.70 -3.35 1.32
CA PHE A 18 13.45 -3.71 2.71
C PHE A 18 14.76 -4.04 3.40
N VAL A 19 14.94 -3.51 4.61
CA VAL A 19 16.14 -3.71 5.42
C VAL A 19 15.72 -4.01 6.86
N LYS A 20 16.30 -5.08 7.41
CA LYS A 20 16.29 -5.35 8.84
C LYS A 20 17.56 -4.77 9.45
N VAL A 21 17.42 -3.94 10.48
CA VAL A 21 18.54 -3.35 11.22
C VAL A 21 18.58 -3.97 12.60
N GLU A 22 19.70 -4.58 12.96
CA GLU A 22 19.95 -5.11 14.30
C GLU A 22 21.23 -4.48 14.84
N CYS A 23 21.22 -4.06 16.10
CA CYS A 23 22.40 -3.57 16.78
C CYS A 23 22.66 -4.41 18.03
N TYR A 24 23.93 -4.75 18.24
CA TYR A 24 24.40 -5.57 19.34
C TYR A 24 25.45 -4.83 20.14
N ARG A 25 25.38 -4.94 21.46
CA ARG A 25 26.46 -4.56 22.38
C ARG A 25 27.08 -5.84 22.91
N SER A 26 28.30 -6.15 22.47
CA SER A 26 28.93 -7.47 22.66
C SER A 26 28.05 -8.58 22.08
N VAL A 27 27.33 -9.34 22.91
CA VAL A 27 26.42 -10.42 22.47
C VAL A 27 24.95 -10.09 22.67
N THR A 28 24.63 -8.97 23.31
CA THR A 28 23.26 -8.58 23.63
C THR A 28 22.70 -7.71 22.52
N GLN A 29 21.58 -8.11 21.92
CA GLN A 29 20.85 -7.27 20.97
C GLN A 29 20.19 -6.11 21.72
N ILE A 30 20.52 -4.87 21.35
CA ILE A 30 20.00 -3.64 21.96
C ILE A 30 18.98 -2.92 21.08
N TYR A 31 18.97 -3.21 19.78
CA TYR A 31 18.04 -2.62 18.83
C TYR A 31 17.72 -3.64 17.74
N ARG A 32 16.45 -3.67 17.33
CA ARG A 32 15.98 -4.41 16.17
C ARG A 32 14.82 -3.63 15.60
N ASP A 33 14.91 -3.31 14.32
CA ASP A 33 13.82 -2.65 13.60
C ASP A 33 13.91 -2.95 12.11
N TYR A 34 12.83 -2.64 11.41
CA TYR A 34 12.70 -2.79 9.98
C TYR A 34 12.46 -1.43 9.33
N HIS A 35 13.00 -1.28 8.13
CA HIS A 35 12.87 -0.06 7.33
C HIS A 35 12.55 -0.46 5.90
N PHE A 36 11.70 0.34 5.25
CA PHE A 36 11.45 0.21 3.83
C PHE A 36 11.81 1.50 3.09
N PHE A 37 12.22 1.36 1.84
CA PHE A 37 12.66 2.45 0.98
C PHE A 37 12.00 2.29 -0.39
N VAL A 38 11.45 3.39 -0.92
CA VAL A 38 10.90 3.44 -2.27
C VAL A 38 12.04 3.78 -3.24
N LEU A 39 12.81 2.75 -3.61
CA LEU A 39 13.95 2.89 -4.52
C LEU A 39 13.49 2.90 -5.97
N ARG A 40 14.10 3.73 -6.84
CA ARG A 40 13.82 3.67 -8.27
C ARG A 40 14.29 2.34 -8.85
N LYS A 41 13.35 1.52 -9.30
CA LYS A 41 13.64 0.21 -9.93
C LYS A 41 13.93 0.37 -11.43
N PRO A 42 15.10 -0.09 -11.92
CA PRO A 42 15.48 0.11 -13.33
C PRO A 42 14.46 -0.40 -14.35
N ASP A 43 13.87 -1.57 -14.11
CA ASP A 43 12.84 -2.20 -14.95
C ASP A 43 11.54 -1.39 -15.00
N VAL A 44 11.14 -0.81 -13.87
CA VAL A 44 9.97 0.08 -13.78
C VAL A 44 10.23 1.37 -14.56
N GLU A 45 11.42 1.95 -14.41
CA GLU A 45 11.81 3.17 -15.12
C GLU A 45 11.91 2.95 -16.63
N GLU A 46 12.44 1.81 -17.06
CA GLU A 46 12.50 1.39 -18.47
C GLU A 46 11.09 1.26 -19.05
N ARG A 47 10.19 0.53 -18.37
CA ARG A 47 8.77 0.40 -18.76
C ARG A 47 8.10 1.76 -18.88
N CYS A 48 8.21 2.62 -17.86
CA CYS A 48 7.58 3.94 -17.86
C CYS A 48 8.09 4.82 -19.00
N SER A 49 9.40 4.79 -19.28
CA SER A 49 10.04 5.55 -20.35
C SER A 49 9.63 5.06 -21.73
N ALA A 50 9.57 3.73 -21.94
CA ALA A 50 9.12 3.14 -23.20
C ALA A 50 7.67 3.53 -23.52
N VAL A 51 6.76 3.47 -22.55
CA VAL A 51 5.36 3.90 -22.73
C VAL A 51 5.28 5.40 -23.04
N GLN A 52 6.09 6.22 -22.39
CA GLN A 52 6.14 7.66 -22.65
C GLN A 52 6.63 7.96 -24.06
N LYS A 53 7.68 7.28 -24.52
CA LYS A 53 8.24 7.41 -25.87
C LYS A 53 7.22 7.00 -26.94
N ALA A 54 6.56 5.85 -26.77
CA ALA A 54 5.52 5.39 -27.69
C ALA A 54 4.33 6.37 -27.78
N LYS A 55 3.95 7.01 -26.66
CA LYS A 55 2.92 8.06 -26.66
C LYS A 55 3.36 9.31 -27.42
N TYR A 56 4.61 9.74 -27.25
CA TYR A 56 5.17 10.90 -27.97
C TYR A 56 5.23 10.67 -29.48
N GLU A 57 5.63 9.47 -29.91
CA GLU A 57 5.67 9.11 -31.34
C GLU A 57 4.28 9.05 -31.96
N LYS A 58 3.27 8.59 -31.20
CA LYS A 58 1.88 8.47 -31.68
C LYS A 58 1.12 9.81 -31.72
N TYR A 59 1.38 10.70 -30.77
CA TYR A 59 0.67 11.98 -30.64
C TYR A 59 1.67 13.14 -30.81
N SER A 60 1.84 13.61 -32.05
CA SER A 60 2.75 14.70 -32.43
C SER A 60 2.67 15.91 -31.47
N THR A 61 3.69 16.00 -30.59
CA THR A 61 4.23 17.11 -29.78
C THR A 61 3.35 18.16 -29.09
N LYS A 62 2.12 18.48 -29.50
CA LYS A 62 1.41 19.68 -29.00
C LYS A 62 0.51 19.50 -27.77
N SER A 63 0.25 18.28 -27.28
CA SER A 63 -0.61 18.11 -26.10
C SER A 63 -0.27 16.89 -25.23
N LEU A 64 1.00 16.68 -24.89
CA LEU A 64 1.30 15.78 -23.76
C LEU A 64 1.00 16.52 -22.46
N ASN A 65 -0.25 16.47 -22.04
CA ASN A 65 -0.63 16.94 -20.71
C ASN A 65 0.18 16.17 -19.66
N PRO A 66 0.72 16.86 -18.64
CA PRO A 66 1.41 16.19 -17.56
C PRO A 66 0.48 15.17 -16.89
N LYS A 67 1.00 13.98 -16.60
CA LYS A 67 0.26 12.94 -15.87
C LYS A 67 0.02 13.41 -14.44
N LEU A 68 -1.20 13.20 -13.95
CA LEU A 68 -1.55 13.47 -12.56
C LEU A 68 -1.16 12.28 -11.68
N SER A 69 -0.56 12.52 -10.52
CA SER A 69 -0.40 11.49 -9.50
C SER A 69 -1.76 11.18 -8.87
N VAL A 70 -2.11 9.90 -8.74
CA VAL A 70 -3.36 9.45 -8.15
C VAL A 70 -3.06 8.71 -6.86
N LEU A 71 -3.65 9.16 -5.75
CA LEU A 71 -3.58 8.52 -4.44
C LEU A 71 -4.98 8.06 -4.06
N VAL A 72 -5.12 6.77 -3.76
CA VAL A 72 -6.33 6.20 -3.16
C VAL A 72 -5.99 5.84 -1.72
N LEU A 73 -6.58 6.57 -0.77
CA LEU A 73 -6.40 6.33 0.66
C LEU A 73 -7.67 5.69 1.23
N GLY A 74 -7.54 4.46 1.73
CA GLY A 74 -8.60 3.75 2.45
C GLY A 74 -8.45 3.94 3.96
N LEU A 75 -9.56 4.13 4.67
CA LEU A 75 -9.62 4.12 6.13
C LEU A 75 -10.60 3.02 6.56
N ASP A 76 -10.12 2.02 7.28
CA ASP A 76 -10.99 0.91 7.70
C ASP A 76 -11.91 1.33 8.85
N SER A 77 -13.17 0.93 8.65
CA SER A 77 -14.34 0.94 9.52
C SER A 77 -14.88 2.31 9.93
N ILE A 78 -14.68 3.32 9.08
CA ILE A 78 -15.23 4.66 9.29
C ILE A 78 -16.46 4.92 8.41
N SER A 79 -17.64 5.10 9.04
CA SER A 79 -18.82 5.63 8.35
C SER A 79 -18.70 7.13 8.09
N ARG A 80 -19.46 7.66 7.12
CA ARG A 80 -19.50 9.11 6.83
C ARG A 80 -19.79 9.94 8.09
N LEU A 81 -20.80 9.55 8.88
CA LEU A 81 -21.16 10.26 10.12
C LEU A 81 -20.03 10.19 11.16
N ASN A 82 -19.36 9.04 11.28
CA ASN A 82 -18.23 8.90 12.18
C ASN A 82 -17.02 9.74 11.74
N PHE A 83 -16.74 9.81 10.43
CA PHE A 83 -15.68 10.63 9.86
C PHE A 83 -15.85 12.11 10.23
N HIS A 84 -17.05 12.67 10.03
CA HIS A 84 -17.33 14.07 10.37
C HIS A 84 -17.21 14.34 11.88
N ARG A 85 -17.55 13.37 12.74
CA ARG A 85 -17.47 13.51 14.20
C ARG A 85 -16.05 13.37 14.75
N GLN A 86 -15.32 12.35 14.32
CA GLN A 86 -14.01 11.99 14.89
C GLN A 86 -12.84 12.65 14.17
N MET A 87 -13.03 13.08 12.92
CA MET A 87 -11.98 13.71 12.10
C MET A 87 -12.40 15.10 11.59
N PRO A 88 -12.88 16.03 12.46
CA PRO A 88 -13.41 17.32 12.02
C PRO A 88 -12.32 18.20 11.37
N ARG A 89 -11.06 18.09 11.80
CA ARG A 89 -9.92 18.80 11.19
C ARG A 89 -9.68 18.33 9.77
N THR A 90 -9.64 17.01 9.54
CA THR A 90 -9.47 16.41 8.20
C THR A 90 -10.63 16.79 7.28
N SER A 91 -11.87 16.67 7.77
CA SER A 91 -13.08 17.08 7.04
C SER A 91 -13.05 18.57 6.67
N GLY A 92 -12.62 19.45 7.58
CA GLY A 92 -12.44 20.88 7.32
C GLY A 92 -11.39 21.16 6.25
N PHE A 93 -10.24 20.50 6.32
CA PHE A 93 -9.16 20.62 5.35
C PHE A 93 -9.59 20.17 3.94
N LEU A 94 -10.26 19.02 3.83
CA LEU A 94 -10.79 18.52 2.54
C LEU A 94 -11.76 19.53 1.90
N ARG A 95 -12.66 20.13 2.68
CA ARG A 95 -13.55 21.19 2.19
C ARG A 95 -12.78 22.41 1.68
N GLN A 96 -11.75 22.84 2.41
CA GLN A 96 -10.92 23.99 2.02
C GLN A 96 -10.16 23.74 0.71
N MET A 97 -9.71 22.51 0.47
CA MET A 97 -9.08 22.12 -0.80
C MET A 97 -10.07 21.99 -1.98
N GLY A 98 -11.37 22.16 -1.74
CA GLY A 98 -12.39 21.94 -2.77
C GLY A 98 -12.65 20.47 -3.07
N ALA A 99 -12.36 19.55 -2.12
CA ALA A 99 -12.67 18.14 -2.31
C ALA A 99 -14.19 17.93 -2.41
N VAL A 100 -14.60 17.08 -3.35
CA VAL A 100 -16.00 16.73 -3.57
C VAL A 100 -16.39 15.56 -2.66
N GLU A 101 -17.33 15.80 -1.77
CA GLU A 101 -17.94 14.73 -0.98
C GLU A 101 -19.02 14.01 -1.81
N MET A 102 -18.82 12.73 -2.09
CA MET A 102 -19.76 11.91 -2.88
C MET A 102 -20.97 11.48 -2.05
N LEU A 103 -21.97 12.35 -1.94
CA LEU A 103 -23.22 12.04 -1.24
C LEU A 103 -23.98 10.91 -1.94
N GLY A 104 -24.48 9.94 -1.16
CA GLY A 104 -25.18 8.76 -1.68
C GLY A 104 -24.25 7.62 -2.12
N TYR A 105 -22.93 7.85 -2.22
CA TYR A 105 -21.97 6.78 -2.39
C TYR A 105 -21.95 5.90 -1.13
N ASN A 106 -22.15 4.59 -1.30
CA ASN A 106 -22.34 3.67 -0.20
C ASN A 106 -21.62 2.35 -0.44
N LYS A 107 -21.39 1.61 0.65
CA LYS A 107 -20.84 0.26 0.63
C LYS A 107 -21.81 -0.68 -0.10
N VAL A 108 -21.26 -1.66 -0.81
CA VAL A 108 -22.03 -2.71 -1.53
C VAL A 108 -21.92 -4.08 -0.85
N GLY A 109 -21.08 -4.20 0.18
CA GLY A 109 -20.98 -5.40 1.01
C GLY A 109 -20.69 -5.06 2.46
N ASP A 110 -20.61 -6.09 3.30
CA ASP A 110 -20.40 -5.90 4.74
C ASP A 110 -18.94 -5.72 5.15
N ASN A 111 -18.05 -6.51 4.54
CA ASN A 111 -16.62 -6.53 4.88
C ASN A 111 -15.78 -5.78 3.85
N THR A 112 -14.49 -5.62 4.12
CA THR A 112 -13.54 -4.90 3.28
C THR A 112 -13.45 -5.48 1.85
N TYR A 113 -13.32 -6.81 1.72
CA TYR A 113 -13.21 -7.49 0.42
C TYR A 113 -14.35 -7.17 -0.57
N PRO A 114 -15.65 -7.45 -0.27
CA PRO A 114 -16.72 -7.21 -1.23
C PRO A 114 -16.92 -5.72 -1.57
N ASN A 115 -16.41 -4.80 -0.75
CA ASN A 115 -16.43 -3.37 -1.04
C ASN A 115 -15.27 -2.92 -1.93
N LEU A 116 -14.06 -3.45 -1.71
CA LEU A 116 -12.88 -3.04 -2.46
C LEU A 116 -12.74 -3.76 -3.81
N VAL A 117 -13.30 -4.95 -3.98
CA VAL A 117 -13.32 -5.64 -5.29
C VAL A 117 -13.95 -4.78 -6.40
N PRO A 118 -15.15 -4.21 -6.26
CA PRO A 118 -15.74 -3.37 -7.31
C PRO A 118 -15.01 -2.06 -7.52
N VAL A 119 -14.47 -1.46 -6.45
CA VAL A 119 -13.66 -0.23 -6.56
C VAL A 119 -12.39 -0.48 -7.38
N LEU A 120 -11.75 -1.63 -7.18
CA LEU A 120 -10.44 -1.92 -7.75
C LEU A 120 -10.49 -2.72 -9.06
N THR A 121 -11.59 -3.38 -9.38
CA THR A 121 -11.70 -4.22 -10.60
C THR A 121 -12.86 -3.83 -11.51
N GLY A 122 -13.85 -3.09 -10.99
CA GLY A 122 -15.11 -2.83 -11.70
C GLY A 122 -16.11 -3.99 -11.66
N PHE A 123 -15.79 -5.10 -10.98
CA PHE A 123 -16.69 -6.25 -10.81
C PHE A 123 -17.22 -6.35 -9.38
N SER A 124 -18.42 -6.89 -9.21
CA SER A 124 -18.83 -7.49 -7.94
C SER A 124 -17.95 -8.70 -7.59
N ASP A 125 -18.05 -9.17 -6.34
CA ASP A 125 -17.37 -10.40 -5.90
C ASP A 125 -17.76 -11.62 -6.76
N ASN A 126 -19.06 -11.76 -7.07
CA ASN A 126 -19.59 -12.82 -7.91
C ASN A 126 -19.08 -12.73 -9.35
N GLU A 127 -19.10 -11.52 -9.95
CA GLU A 127 -18.58 -11.31 -11.30
C GLU A 127 -17.07 -11.59 -11.36
N LEU A 128 -16.30 -11.16 -10.36
CA LEU A 128 -14.86 -11.44 -10.28
C LEU A 128 -14.59 -12.95 -10.30
N GLN A 129 -15.35 -13.70 -9.49
CA GLN A 129 -15.23 -15.16 -9.42
C GLN A 129 -15.57 -15.82 -10.75
N LEU A 130 -16.62 -15.37 -11.45
CA LEU A 130 -17.00 -15.92 -12.74
C LEU A 130 -16.00 -15.58 -13.86
N HIS A 131 -15.40 -14.40 -13.83
CA HIS A 131 -14.57 -13.89 -14.93
C HIS A 131 -13.09 -14.25 -14.84
N CYS A 132 -12.47 -14.13 -13.67
CA CYS A 132 -11.01 -14.24 -13.53
C CYS A 132 -10.55 -15.08 -12.33
N TRP A 133 -11.45 -15.42 -11.41
CA TRP A 133 -11.12 -16.14 -10.18
C TRP A 133 -12.05 -17.34 -9.94
N ASN A 134 -12.27 -18.16 -10.96
CA ASN A 134 -13.21 -19.29 -10.95
C ASN A 134 -12.83 -20.42 -10.00
N ASP A 135 -11.54 -20.56 -9.72
CA ASP A 135 -10.97 -21.50 -8.76
C ASP A 135 -10.41 -20.69 -7.59
N THR A 136 -11.11 -20.75 -6.44
CA THR A 136 -10.78 -19.94 -5.25
C THR A 136 -9.47 -20.37 -4.58
N SER A 137 -8.87 -21.48 -5.00
CA SER A 137 -7.53 -21.89 -4.57
C SER A 137 -6.42 -21.14 -5.33
N LYS A 138 -6.74 -20.49 -6.47
CA LYS A 138 -5.76 -19.78 -7.29
C LYS A 138 -5.56 -18.33 -6.86
N PRO A 139 -4.36 -17.76 -7.07
CA PRO A 139 -4.12 -16.33 -6.88
C PRO A 139 -4.96 -15.42 -7.79
N PHE A 140 -5.12 -14.15 -7.40
CA PHE A 140 -5.84 -13.12 -8.16
C PHE A 140 -5.05 -12.51 -9.33
N ASP A 141 -3.86 -13.04 -9.64
CA ASP A 141 -2.94 -12.51 -10.66
C ASP A 141 -3.57 -12.32 -12.05
N SER A 142 -4.62 -13.07 -12.40
CA SER A 142 -5.36 -12.95 -13.67
C SER A 142 -6.40 -11.81 -13.68
N CYS A 143 -6.80 -11.29 -12.53
CA CYS A 143 -7.92 -10.35 -12.43
C CYS A 143 -7.58 -8.92 -12.89
N PRO A 144 -8.53 -8.18 -13.47
CA PRO A 144 -8.27 -6.89 -14.13
C PRO A 144 -8.28 -5.73 -13.14
N PHE A 145 -7.40 -5.77 -12.14
CA PHE A 145 -7.29 -4.66 -11.21
C PHE A 145 -6.83 -3.36 -11.87
N VAL A 146 -7.34 -2.24 -11.39
CA VAL A 146 -7.15 -0.89 -11.93
C VAL A 146 -5.68 -0.50 -12.01
N TRP A 147 -4.84 -0.95 -11.07
CA TRP A 147 -3.40 -0.69 -11.11
C TRP A 147 -2.70 -1.32 -12.32
N LYS A 148 -3.24 -2.38 -12.93
CA LYS A 148 -2.71 -2.91 -14.19
C LYS A 148 -2.92 -1.92 -15.33
N ASN A 149 -4.05 -1.22 -15.35
CA ASN A 149 -4.32 -0.16 -16.33
C ASN A 149 -3.37 1.04 -16.12
N TYR A 150 -3.13 1.43 -14.87
CA TYR A 150 -2.15 2.46 -14.54
C TYR A 150 -0.73 2.04 -14.95
N SER A 151 -0.33 0.80 -14.64
CA SER A 151 0.98 0.26 -15.06
C SER A 151 1.12 0.26 -16.59
N ALA A 152 0.13 -0.23 -17.33
CA ALA A 152 0.12 -0.19 -18.79
C ALA A 152 0.15 1.25 -19.36
N ALA A 153 -0.42 2.23 -18.65
CA ALA A 153 -0.37 3.64 -19.02
C ALA A 153 0.96 4.34 -18.67
N GLY A 154 1.92 3.61 -18.10
CA GLY A 154 3.25 4.09 -17.74
C GLY A 154 3.26 4.87 -16.42
N TYR A 155 2.45 4.45 -15.45
CA TYR A 155 2.54 4.88 -14.06
C TYR A 155 3.42 3.93 -13.25
N ARG A 156 4.01 4.50 -12.19
CA ARG A 156 4.57 3.74 -11.07
C ARG A 156 3.42 3.44 -10.12
N THR A 157 3.30 2.19 -9.71
CA THR A 157 2.17 1.69 -8.94
C THR A 157 2.63 1.19 -7.58
N ILE A 158 1.87 1.51 -6.54
CA ILE A 158 2.12 1.06 -5.18
C ILE A 158 0.83 0.49 -4.61
N PHE A 159 0.95 -0.61 -3.86
CA PHE A 159 -0.14 -1.17 -3.08
C PHE A 159 0.38 -1.55 -1.69
N ALA A 160 -0.25 -0.99 -0.67
CA ALA A 160 0.16 -1.11 0.72
C ALA A 160 -1.09 -1.14 1.61
N GLU A 161 -1.06 -2.04 2.59
CA GLU A 161 -2.09 -2.25 3.60
C GLU A 161 -1.38 -2.54 4.94
N ASP A 162 -2.05 -2.30 6.07
CA ASP A 162 -1.64 -2.75 7.40
C ASP A 162 -2.38 -4.05 7.78
N ALA A 163 -2.21 -4.50 9.03
CA ALA A 163 -2.84 -5.70 9.58
C ALA A 163 -2.60 -6.92 8.67
N CYS A 164 -1.33 -7.21 8.38
CA CYS A 164 -0.96 -7.99 7.21
C CYS A 164 -1.30 -9.48 7.25
N ALA A 165 -1.64 -9.99 8.43
CA ALA A 165 -2.30 -11.29 8.59
C ALA A 165 -3.69 -11.36 7.92
N MET A 166 -4.34 -10.22 7.71
CA MET A 166 -5.72 -10.11 7.22
C MET A 166 -5.93 -9.02 6.17
N THR A 167 -4.92 -8.75 5.35
CA THR A 167 -5.07 -7.85 4.19
C THR A 167 -6.22 -8.27 3.28
N THR A 168 -6.78 -7.29 2.56
CA THR A 168 -8.02 -7.43 1.77
C THR A 168 -8.06 -8.68 0.88
N PHE A 169 -6.93 -8.98 0.22
CA PHE A 169 -6.85 -10.08 -0.75
C PHE A 169 -6.20 -11.36 -0.20
N ASN A 170 -5.72 -11.37 1.05
CA ASN A 170 -5.05 -12.54 1.64
C ASN A 170 -5.82 -13.17 2.80
N TYR A 171 -6.79 -12.47 3.41
CA TYR A 171 -7.62 -13.08 4.46
C TYR A 171 -8.48 -14.23 3.88
N LEU A 172 -8.16 -15.46 4.32
CA LEU A 172 -8.77 -16.71 3.86
C LEU A 172 -8.66 -16.93 2.34
N LYS A 173 -7.66 -16.31 1.70
CA LYS A 173 -7.46 -16.30 0.24
C LYS A 173 -5.98 -16.44 -0.10
N PRO A 174 -5.64 -17.00 -1.26
CA PRO A 174 -4.25 -17.14 -1.69
C PRO A 174 -3.58 -15.79 -1.98
N GLY A 175 -4.35 -14.72 -2.22
CA GLY A 175 -3.81 -13.40 -2.56
C GLY A 175 -3.17 -13.39 -3.94
N PHE A 176 -1.93 -12.89 -4.01
CA PHE A 176 -1.19 -12.73 -5.25
C PHE A 176 0.08 -13.58 -5.22
N LYS A 177 0.37 -14.27 -6.32
CA LYS A 177 1.60 -15.02 -6.51
C LYS A 177 2.76 -14.09 -6.86
N ASN A 178 2.53 -13.17 -7.79
CA ASN A 178 3.48 -12.12 -8.13
C ASN A 178 3.06 -10.80 -7.45
N PRO A 179 4.01 -9.89 -7.16
CA PRO A 179 3.66 -8.55 -6.67
C PRO A 179 2.64 -7.88 -7.61
N PRO A 180 1.46 -7.46 -7.11
CA PRO A 180 0.41 -6.93 -7.97
C PRO A 180 0.75 -5.53 -8.52
N THR A 181 1.70 -4.84 -7.91
CA THR A 181 2.16 -3.48 -8.25
C THR A 181 3.69 -3.40 -8.20
N ASP A 182 4.25 -2.32 -8.75
CA ASP A 182 5.72 -2.11 -8.79
C ASP A 182 6.32 -2.05 -7.37
N TYR A 183 5.60 -1.47 -6.42
CA TYR A 183 5.98 -1.39 -5.01
C TYR A 183 4.89 -2.05 -4.15
N TYR A 184 5.19 -3.20 -3.57
CA TYR A 184 4.23 -3.98 -2.79
C TYR A 184 4.73 -4.16 -1.36
N LEU A 185 4.06 -3.52 -0.39
CA LEU A 185 4.55 -3.42 0.99
C LEU A 185 4.36 -4.72 1.80
N ARG A 186 3.49 -5.63 1.35
CA ARG A 186 3.08 -6.79 2.15
C ARG A 186 4.25 -7.67 2.68
N PRO A 187 5.32 -7.96 1.91
CA PRO A 187 6.45 -8.74 2.43
C PRO A 187 7.14 -8.07 3.62
N TYR A 188 7.34 -6.75 3.56
CA TYR A 188 7.84 -5.96 4.69
C TYR A 188 6.90 -6.08 5.88
N CYS A 189 5.61 -5.78 5.65
CA CYS A 189 4.62 -5.72 6.70
C CYS A 189 4.50 -7.06 7.46
N ILE A 190 4.46 -8.20 6.76
CA ILE A 190 4.50 -9.53 7.39
C ILE A 190 5.74 -9.74 8.25
N ALA A 191 6.92 -9.43 7.69
CA ALA A 191 8.17 -9.63 8.41
C ALA A 191 8.21 -8.78 9.69
N THR A 192 7.74 -7.53 9.61
CA THR A 192 7.71 -6.61 10.74
C THR A 192 6.71 -7.03 11.82
N GLU A 193 5.47 -7.37 11.43
CA GLU A 193 4.42 -7.78 12.37
C GLU A 193 4.80 -9.10 13.07
N ASN A 194 5.41 -10.05 12.37
CA ASN A 194 5.81 -11.33 12.96
C ASN A 194 7.04 -11.23 13.87
N ASP A 195 8.03 -10.40 13.54
CA ASP A 195 9.29 -10.33 14.33
C ASP A 195 9.20 -9.31 15.48
N ILE A 196 8.63 -8.13 15.23
CA ILE A 196 8.60 -7.02 16.20
C ILE A 196 7.20 -6.45 16.47
N GLY A 197 6.15 -7.09 15.95
CA GLY A 197 4.76 -6.71 16.23
C GLY A 197 4.42 -6.92 17.71
N ASN A 198 3.73 -5.96 18.30
CA ASN A 198 3.34 -6.00 19.71
C ASN A 198 2.04 -5.24 19.95
N THR A 199 1.63 -5.13 21.22
CA THR A 199 0.37 -4.51 21.63
C THR A 199 -0.82 -5.12 20.86
N HIS A 200 -0.88 -6.45 20.85
CA HIS A 200 -1.91 -7.18 20.13
C HIS A 200 -3.28 -6.90 20.76
N LYS A 201 -4.17 -6.22 20.02
CA LYS A 201 -5.55 -5.98 20.43
C LYS A 201 -6.49 -6.45 19.34
N LEU A 202 -7.55 -7.13 19.75
CA LEU A 202 -8.47 -7.81 18.83
C LEU A 202 -7.67 -8.76 17.93
N ASN A 203 -7.56 -8.44 16.64
CA ASN A 203 -6.99 -9.33 15.64
C ASN A 203 -5.74 -8.76 14.94
N ALA A 204 -5.12 -7.70 15.47
CA ALA A 204 -3.96 -7.07 14.86
C ALA A 204 -2.95 -6.55 15.89
N HIS A 205 -1.69 -6.44 15.46
CA HIS A 205 -0.68 -5.70 16.19
C HIS A 205 -0.88 -4.20 15.99
N LEU A 206 -1.06 -3.46 17.08
CA LEU A 206 -1.21 -2.00 17.00
C LEU A 206 0.13 -1.27 16.82
N CYS A 207 1.22 -1.94 17.16
CA CYS A 207 2.57 -1.40 17.06
C CYS A 207 3.52 -2.41 16.41
N VAL A 208 4.51 -1.90 15.69
CA VAL A 208 5.69 -2.63 15.23
C VAL A 208 6.93 -1.95 15.80
N GLY A 209 7.69 -2.67 16.62
CA GLY A 209 8.74 -2.08 17.44
C GLY A 209 8.17 -0.97 18.35
N THR A 210 8.70 0.23 18.20
CA THR A 210 8.30 1.42 18.98
C THR A 210 7.29 2.32 18.27
N ARG A 211 6.87 1.96 17.06
CA ARG A 211 6.02 2.78 16.17
C ARG A 211 4.64 2.17 16.02
N LYS A 212 3.62 2.99 15.78
CA LYS A 212 2.28 2.49 15.46
C LYS A 212 2.27 1.94 14.04
N THR A 213 1.47 0.90 13.80
CA THR A 213 1.46 0.23 12.49
C THR A 213 1.15 1.20 11.34
N PHE A 214 0.17 2.10 11.52
CA PHE A 214 -0.19 3.09 10.49
C PHE A 214 0.93 4.09 10.15
N GLU A 215 1.88 4.34 11.06
CA GLU A 215 3.03 5.24 10.80
C GLU A 215 4.03 4.62 9.81
N ASN A 216 3.85 3.35 9.46
CA ASN A 216 4.63 2.69 8.39
C ASN A 216 3.97 2.85 7.01
N LEU A 217 2.73 3.32 6.94
CA LEU A 217 1.99 3.46 5.68
C LEU A 217 1.95 4.90 5.15
N LEU A 218 2.11 5.90 6.02
CA LEU A 218 1.87 7.32 5.74
C LEU A 218 3.08 8.20 6.06
#